data_AF-A0A3B8VF29-F1
#
_entry.id   AF-A0A3B8VF29-F1
#
_cell.length_a   1.000
_cell.length_b   1.000
_cell.length_c   1.000
_cell.angle_alpha   90.00
_cell.angle_beta   90.00
_cell.angle_gamma   90.00
#
_symmetry.space_group_name_H-M   'P 1'
#
loop_
_entity.id
_entity.type
_entity.pdbx_description
1 polymer ?
#
loop_
_entity_poly.entity_id
_entity_poly.type
_entity_poly.pdbx_seq_one_letter_code
_entity_poly.pdbx_strand_id
1 'polypeptide(L)'
;MYAYDEEQLKSLRKVEETRAERTGKDLRRLTADEKDALLSSYHPDYIRSAYTNLQVGANAGAPVLKELAALLQGTPRILGEKIDLNKIAYDVDVLII
;
A
#
# COMPACT_ATOMS: atom_id res chain seq x y z
N MET A 1 -16.32 -21.35 -20.83
CA MET A 1 -15.88 -22.13 -19.64
C MET A 1 -14.44 -21.73 -19.39
N TYR A 2 -14.15 -21.07 -18.27
CA TYR A 2 -12.79 -20.64 -17.96
C TYR A 2 -11.97 -21.84 -17.51
N ALA A 3 -10.86 -22.12 -18.19
CA ALA A 3 -9.88 -23.10 -17.77
C ALA A 3 -8.85 -22.42 -16.85
N TYR A 4 -8.43 -23.12 -15.80
CA TYR A 4 -7.34 -22.64 -14.95
C TYR A 4 -6.03 -22.63 -15.74
N ASP A 5 -5.22 -21.60 -15.52
CA ASP A 5 -3.87 -21.56 -16.07
C ASP A 5 -2.95 -22.59 -15.38
N GLU A 6 -1.76 -22.82 -15.95
CA GLU A 6 -0.82 -23.81 -15.40
C GLU A 6 -0.32 -23.46 -13.99
N GLU A 7 -0.21 -22.17 -13.65
CA GLU A 7 0.24 -21.74 -12.33
C GLU A 7 -0.83 -22.00 -11.26
N GLN A 8 -2.08 -21.73 -11.59
CA GLN A 8 -3.26 -22.01 -10.79
C GLN A 8 -3.39 -23.51 -10.53
N LEU A 9 -3.17 -24.35 -11.56
CA LEU A 9 -3.17 -25.81 -11.42
C LEU A 9 -2.03 -26.30 -10.51
N LYS A 10 -0.82 -25.72 -10.60
CA LYS A 10 0.30 -26.02 -9.69
C LYS A 10 0.00 -25.59 -8.26
N SER A 11 -0.63 -24.45 -8.07
CA SER A 11 -1.06 -23.95 -6.75
C SER A 11 -2.11 -24.88 -6.11
N LEU A 12 -3.10 -25.31 -6.90
CA LEU A 12 -4.12 -26.28 -6.48
C LEU A 12 -3.50 -27.58 -5.95
N ARG A 13 -2.53 -28.16 -6.66
CA ARG A 13 -1.84 -29.39 -6.22
C ARG A 13 -1.16 -29.23 -4.86
N LYS A 14 -0.46 -28.12 -4.62
CA LYS A 14 0.18 -27.84 -3.30
C LYS A 14 -0.84 -27.74 -2.17
N VAL A 15 -2.02 -27.18 -2.45
CA VAL A 15 -3.10 -27.09 -1.47
C VAL A 15 -3.70 -28.47 -1.20
N GLU A 16 -3.88 -29.30 -2.23
CA GLU A 16 -4.39 -30.67 -2.06
C GLU A 16 -3.43 -31.56 -1.27
N GLU A 17 -2.12 -31.48 -1.56
CA GLU A 17 -1.07 -32.20 -0.83
C GLU A 17 -1.10 -31.89 0.68
N THR A 18 -1.30 -30.62 1.06
CA THR A 18 -1.32 -30.19 2.47
C THR A 18 -2.70 -30.26 3.13
N ARG A 19 -3.76 -30.61 2.39
CA ARG A 19 -5.15 -30.58 2.88
C ARG A 19 -5.40 -31.58 3.99
N ALA A 20 -4.93 -32.82 3.83
CA ALA A 20 -5.11 -33.87 4.84
C ALA A 20 -4.46 -33.49 6.17
N GLU A 21 -3.29 -32.84 6.13
CA GLU A 21 -2.57 -32.42 7.32
C GLU A 21 -3.14 -31.18 8.00
N ARG A 22 -3.90 -30.33 7.27
CA ARG A 22 -4.51 -29.11 7.82
C ARG A 22 -5.92 -29.33 8.34
N THR A 23 -6.64 -30.30 7.77
CA THR A 23 -8.02 -30.60 8.13
C THR A 23 -8.09 -31.15 9.54
N GLY A 24 -8.85 -30.49 10.43
CA GLY A 24 -9.03 -30.91 11.82
C GLY A 24 -7.91 -30.53 12.78
N LYS A 25 -6.87 -29.83 12.32
CA LYS A 25 -5.88 -29.22 13.23
C LYS A 25 -6.40 -27.89 13.76
N ASP A 26 -6.52 -27.79 15.07
CA ASP A 26 -6.76 -26.50 15.71
C ASP A 26 -5.44 -25.75 15.83
N LEU A 27 -5.40 -24.52 15.31
CA LEU A 27 -4.21 -23.68 15.40
C LEU A 27 -4.05 -23.23 16.86
N ARG A 28 -2.86 -23.40 17.43
CA ARG A 28 -2.58 -22.92 18.79
C ARG A 28 -2.90 -21.43 18.84
N ARG A 29 -3.66 -21.02 19.86
CA ARG A 29 -3.84 -19.60 20.17
C ARG A 29 -2.51 -19.01 20.61
N LEU A 30 -2.11 -17.93 19.93
CA LEU A 30 -0.95 -17.13 20.33
C LEU A 30 -1.24 -16.46 21.67
N THR A 31 -0.19 -16.27 22.47
CA THR A 31 -0.26 -15.37 23.63
C THR A 31 -0.39 -13.91 23.15
N ALA A 32 -0.70 -12.99 24.07
CA ALA A 32 -0.77 -11.57 23.73
C ALA A 32 0.56 -11.06 23.13
N ASP A 33 1.69 -11.39 23.77
CA ASP A 33 3.02 -10.95 23.32
C ASP A 33 3.38 -11.52 21.95
N GLU A 34 3.08 -12.80 21.70
CA GLU A 34 3.32 -13.43 20.40
C GLU A 34 2.47 -12.81 19.29
N LYS A 35 1.22 -12.46 19.61
CA LYS A 35 0.32 -11.79 18.67
C LYS A 35 0.84 -10.39 18.34
N ASP A 36 1.29 -9.63 19.34
CA ASP A 36 1.81 -8.28 19.13
C ASP A 36 3.12 -8.29 18.34
N ALA A 37 4.02 -9.24 18.62
CA ALA A 37 5.24 -9.43 17.83
C ALA A 37 4.92 -9.79 16.37
N LEU A 38 3.94 -10.67 16.13
CA LEU A 38 3.52 -11.05 14.79
C LEU A 38 2.90 -9.86 14.04
N LEU A 39 2.00 -9.11 14.69
CA LEU A 39 1.36 -7.93 14.10
C LEU A 39 2.39 -6.85 13.75
N SER A 40 3.27 -6.52 14.69
CA SER A 40 4.36 -5.55 14.47
C SER A 40 5.28 -5.92 13.30
N SER A 41 5.41 -7.22 13.02
CA SER A 41 6.30 -7.72 11.96
C SER A 41 5.63 -7.82 10.59
N TYR A 42 4.35 -8.20 10.54
CA TYR A 42 3.70 -8.61 9.28
C TYR A 42 2.42 -7.83 8.94
N HIS A 43 1.81 -7.13 9.90
CA HIS A 43 0.60 -6.35 9.64
C HIS A 43 0.98 -4.91 9.25
N PRO A 44 0.59 -4.42 8.06
CA PRO A 44 1.01 -3.11 7.55
C PRO A 44 0.70 -1.97 8.54
N ASP A 45 -0.46 -2.00 9.20
CA ASP A 45 -0.87 -0.96 10.16
C ASP A 45 -0.02 -0.92 11.45
N TYR A 46 0.66 -2.02 11.81
CA TYR A 46 1.44 -2.12 13.05
C TYR A 46 2.94 -1.92 12.83
N ILE A 47 3.38 -1.89 11.57
CA ILE A 47 4.77 -1.65 11.20
C ILE A 47 5.06 -0.15 11.38
N ARG A 48 5.47 0.24 12.58
CA ARG A 48 5.76 1.65 12.91
C ARG A 48 6.81 2.27 12.00
N SER A 49 7.73 1.46 11.46
CA SER A 49 8.73 1.91 10.50
C SER A 49 8.16 2.29 9.13
N ALA A 50 6.91 1.93 8.82
CA ALA A 50 6.21 2.34 7.60
C ALA A 50 5.63 3.76 7.71
N TYR A 51 5.55 4.31 8.92
CA TYR A 51 5.00 5.63 9.18
C TYR A 51 6.09 6.70 9.28
N THR A 52 5.72 7.93 8.94
CA THR A 52 6.50 9.15 9.11
C THR A 52 5.55 10.31 9.39
N ASN A 53 6.06 11.40 9.95
CA ASN A 53 5.24 12.59 10.20
C ASN A 53 5.28 13.51 8.98
N LEU A 54 4.12 14.04 8.60
CA LEU A 54 4.06 15.14 7.63
C LEU A 54 4.80 16.36 8.18
N GLN A 55 5.60 16.99 7.33
CA GLN A 55 6.35 18.20 7.60
C GLN A 55 5.65 19.46 7.09
N VAL A 56 4.83 19.34 6.04
CA VAL A 56 4.17 20.49 5.39
C VAL A 56 2.67 20.26 5.17
N GLY A 57 1.91 21.36 5.09
CA GLY A 57 0.45 21.35 4.87
C GLY A 57 -0.36 21.50 6.16
N ALA A 58 -1.70 21.54 6.03
CA ALA A 58 -2.62 21.72 7.17
C ALA A 58 -2.53 20.59 8.21
N ASN A 59 -2.15 19.39 7.76
CA ASN A 59 -2.01 18.19 8.61
C ASN A 59 -0.55 17.97 9.07
N ALA A 60 0.30 18.99 9.04
CA ALA A 60 1.68 18.87 9.51
C ALA A 60 1.73 18.33 10.95
N GLY A 61 2.64 17.39 11.20
CA GLY A 61 2.77 16.66 12.46
C GLY A 61 1.95 15.37 12.57
N ALA A 62 0.99 15.13 11.67
CA ALA A 62 0.20 13.90 11.68
C ALA A 62 1.03 12.69 11.16
N PRO A 63 0.87 11.50 11.78
CA PRO A 63 1.52 10.28 11.30
C PRO A 63 0.82 9.77 10.04
N VAL A 64 1.59 9.55 8.98
CA VAL A 64 1.12 9.01 7.70
C VAL A 64 2.12 7.97 7.18
N LEU A 65 1.71 7.16 6.21
CA LEU A 65 2.63 6.25 5.52
C LEU A 65 3.72 7.03 4.78
N LYS A 66 4.95 6.51 4.78
CA LYS A 66 6.10 7.13 4.10
C LYS A 66 5.84 7.45 2.64
N GLU A 67 5.22 6.53 1.91
CA GLU A 67 4.85 6.73 0.50
C GLU A 67 3.85 7.88 0.33
N LEU A 68 2.90 8.01 1.25
CA LEU A 68 1.92 9.10 1.22
C LEU A 68 2.58 10.44 1.55
N ALA A 69 3.48 10.48 2.54
CA ALA A 69 4.28 11.68 2.83
C ALA A 69 5.16 12.08 1.64
N ALA A 70 5.79 11.11 0.96
CA ALA A 70 6.61 11.37 -0.22
C ALA A 70 5.77 11.92 -1.38
N LEU A 71 4.55 11.42 -1.56
CA LEU A 71 3.62 11.90 -2.59
C LEU A 71 3.13 13.33 -2.30
N LEU A 72 2.64 13.59 -1.08
CA LEU A 72 2.07 14.88 -0.70
C LEU A 72 3.11 15.99 -0.63
N GLN A 73 4.34 15.65 -0.27
CA GLN A 73 5.45 16.57 -0.13
C GLN A 73 6.43 16.48 -1.31
N GLY A 74 6.00 15.82 -2.39
CA GLY A 74 6.79 15.67 -3.60
C GLY A 74 7.01 17.01 -4.28
N THR A 75 8.14 17.16 -4.96
CA THR A 75 8.41 18.34 -5.75
C THR A 75 7.51 18.36 -7.00
N PRO A 76 6.97 19.53 -7.37
CA PRO A 76 6.21 19.64 -8.60
C PRO A 76 7.10 19.34 -9.80
N ARG A 77 6.56 18.71 -10.85
CA ARG A 77 7.33 18.32 -12.04
C ARG A 77 7.96 19.53 -12.76
N ILE A 78 7.30 20.67 -12.69
CA ILE A 78 7.73 21.94 -13.29
C ILE A 78 8.72 22.72 -12.42
N LEU A 79 9.23 22.13 -11.33
CA LEU A 79 10.15 22.81 -10.42
C LEU A 79 11.44 23.20 -11.18
N GLY A 80 11.65 24.49 -11.35
CA GLY A 80 12.81 25.04 -12.07
C GLY A 80 12.53 25.43 -13.52
N GLU A 81 11.35 25.14 -14.06
CA GLU A 81 10.94 25.65 -15.36
C GLU A 81 10.40 27.08 -15.24
N LYS A 82 10.85 27.96 -16.15
CA LYS A 82 10.27 29.30 -16.31
C LYS A 82 9.10 29.20 -17.30
N ILE A 83 7.90 29.04 -16.76
CA ILE A 83 6.67 29.04 -17.56
C ILE A 83 6.25 30.50 -17.76
N ASP A 84 6.19 30.94 -19.03
CA ASP A 84 5.66 32.27 -19.38
C ASP A 84 4.13 32.20 -19.47
N LEU A 85 3.47 32.76 -18.45
CA LEU A 85 2.01 32.79 -18.36
C LEU A 85 1.36 33.71 -19.41
N ASN A 86 2.13 34.58 -20.09
CA ASN A 86 1.61 35.43 -21.16
C ASN A 86 1.52 34.71 -22.50
N LYS A 87 2.18 33.55 -22.64
CA LYS A 87 2.21 32.78 -23.88
C LYS A 87 1.35 31.53 -23.76
N ILE A 88 0.04 31.72 -23.91
CA ILE A 88 -0.95 30.65 -23.85
C ILE A 88 -0.91 29.86 -25.17
N ALA A 89 -0.53 28.58 -25.11
CA ALA A 89 -0.53 27.70 -26.28
C ALA A 89 -1.93 27.17 -26.61
N TYR A 90 -2.76 26.95 -25.59
CA TYR A 90 -4.13 26.47 -25.68
C TYR A 90 -4.96 27.15 -24.59
N ASP A 91 -6.12 27.70 -24.97
CA ASP A 91 -7.13 28.22 -24.05
C ASP A 91 -8.32 27.28 -24.10
N VAL A 92 -8.62 26.62 -22.98
CA VAL A 92 -9.63 25.56 -22.90
C VAL A 92 -10.52 25.74 -21.67
N ASP A 93 -11.83 25.61 -21.86
CA ASP A 93 -12.79 25.62 -20.78
C ASP A 93 -12.78 24.27 -20.03
N VAL A 94 -12.45 24.28 -18.74
CA VAL A 94 -12.53 23.08 -17.89
C VAL A 94 -13.89 23.06 -17.18
N LEU A 95 -14.81 22.23 -17.68
CA LEU A 95 -16.04 21.92 -16.96
C LEU A 95 -15.73 20.87 -15.87
N ILE A 96 -15.82 21.28 -14.60
CA ILE A 96 -15.82 20.36 -13.46
C ILE A 96 -17.29 20.02 -13.15
N ILE A 97 -17.66 18.75 -13.30
CA ILE A 97 -19.01 18.22 -13.04
C ILE A 97 -19.04 17.54 -11.68
#